data_AF-A0A847NDJ0-F1
#
_entry.id   AF-A0A847NDJ0-F1
#
_cell.length_a   1.000
_cell.length_b   1.000
_cell.length_c   1.000
_cell.angle_alpha   90.00
_cell.angle_beta   90.00
_cell.angle_gamma   90.00
#
_symmetry.space_group_name_H-M   'P 1'
#
loop_
_entity.id
_entity.type
_entity.pdbx_description
1 polymer ?
#
loop_
_entity_poly.entity_id
_entity_poly.type
_entity_poly.pdbx_seq_one_letter_code
_entity_poly.pdbx_strand_id
1 'polypeptide(L)'
;MSDRKLEELLKKAKVESEQFFSDWNYESLKEKVISETESRRSHRAELFGTARKLGIALACILVAVWIPYRFGALPLKTGTSVTQQAINLDDSKPSYLVDFIPIGKPDHRGQSIMAVLWGESPGGEYKVFYSSLFEDSDRTYPVSTIEFPGTGSRLALIYSEDSRQNYLHYRLIGYINEGIKALIEENLVQGGKLSIRDGVLVEQRAESNLGDMVTYIIPYLIDGKGELVLSADRLQLNVGEQLMLIGIDENKGVQFFSEENSVRKINEKNPEDISIVRYNAFSAGEDYLLLTPDSDKAKVKNLHIRVIDNR
;
A
#
# COMPACT_ATOMS: atom_id res chain seq x y z
N MET A 1 -13.25 33.26 19.21
CA MET A 1 -12.06 34.06 18.83
C MET A 1 -12.58 35.21 17.98
N SER A 2 -12.17 36.46 18.20
CA SER A 2 -12.72 37.59 17.43
C SER A 2 -12.07 37.68 16.05
N ASP A 3 -12.85 37.99 15.01
CA ASP A 3 -12.38 38.08 13.61
C ASP A 3 -11.16 38.97 13.44
N ARG A 4 -11.09 40.04 14.24
CA ARG A 4 -9.95 40.97 14.28
C ARG A 4 -8.63 40.30 14.70
N LYS A 5 -8.69 39.30 15.58
CA LYS A 5 -7.52 38.57 16.07
C LYS A 5 -7.04 37.53 15.05
N LEU A 6 -7.95 37.00 14.25
CA LEU A 6 -7.62 36.10 13.14
C LEU A 6 -6.92 36.86 12.01
N GLU A 7 -7.40 38.07 11.69
CA GLU A 7 -6.83 38.92 10.65
C GLU A 7 -5.42 39.41 10.99
N GLU A 8 -5.17 39.76 12.26
CA GLU A 8 -3.83 40.08 12.78
C GLU A 8 -2.86 38.88 12.67
N LEU A 9 -3.34 37.66 12.96
CA LEU A 9 -2.53 36.44 12.85
C LEU A 9 -2.20 36.08 11.40
N LEU A 10 -3.16 36.20 10.48
CA LEU A 10 -2.95 35.95 9.06
C LEU A 10 -1.96 36.94 8.45
N LYS A 11 -2.05 38.22 8.84
CA LYS A 11 -1.12 39.25 8.37
C LYS A 11 0.29 39.02 8.88
N LYS A 12 0.43 38.58 10.13
CA LYS A 12 1.72 38.22 10.73
C LYS A 12 2.34 36.99 10.05
N ALA A 13 1.55 35.94 9.83
CA ALA A 13 2.00 34.72 9.16
C ALA A 13 2.49 34.98 7.73
N LYS A 14 1.81 35.88 7.00
CA LYS A 14 2.23 36.27 5.65
C LYS A 14 3.61 36.95 5.65
N VAL A 15 3.82 37.92 6.53
CA VAL A 15 5.11 38.64 6.64
C VAL A 15 6.23 37.69 7.04
N GLU A 16 5.99 36.79 7.99
CA GLU A 16 6.96 35.79 8.42
C GLU A 16 7.30 34.80 7.30
N SER A 17 6.33 34.40 6.47
CA SER A 17 6.61 33.53 5.32
C SER A 17 7.42 34.24 4.23
N GLU A 18 7.08 35.49 3.90
CA GLU A 18 7.79 36.26 2.86
C GLU A 18 9.24 36.52 3.27
N GLN A 19 9.47 36.75 4.57
CA GLN A 19 10.81 36.91 5.12
C GLN A 19 11.58 35.59 5.23
N PHE A 20 10.91 34.46 5.47
CA PHE A 20 11.57 33.15 5.49
C PHE A 20 12.05 32.73 4.09
N PHE A 21 11.28 33.05 3.05
CA PHE A 21 11.61 32.69 1.67
C PHE A 21 12.42 33.74 0.92
N SER A 22 12.72 34.92 1.51
CA SER A 22 13.47 35.99 0.84
C SER A 22 14.89 35.59 0.44
N ASP A 23 15.50 34.71 1.22
CA ASP A 23 16.90 34.28 1.05
C ASP A 23 17.00 32.92 0.35
N TRP A 24 15.87 32.33 -0.07
CA TRP A 24 15.83 31.01 -0.70
C TRP A 24 16.21 31.09 -2.19
N ASN A 25 17.48 30.82 -2.49
CA ASN A 25 18.00 30.84 -3.87
C ASN A 25 17.98 29.44 -4.52
N TYR A 26 16.94 29.18 -5.31
CA TYR A 26 16.74 27.93 -6.07
C TYR A 26 17.88 27.60 -7.05
N GLU A 27 18.52 28.61 -7.66
CA GLU A 27 19.58 28.38 -8.66
C GLU A 27 20.86 27.81 -8.03
N SER A 28 21.19 28.22 -6.79
CA SER A 28 22.37 27.73 -6.08
C SER A 28 22.32 26.23 -5.74
N LEU A 29 21.11 25.69 -5.50
CA LEU A 29 20.88 24.27 -5.24
C LEU A 29 20.94 23.45 -6.54
N LYS A 30 20.44 24.01 -7.64
CA LYS A 30 20.46 23.37 -8.96
C LYS A 30 21.88 23.18 -9.49
N GLU A 31 22.75 24.19 -9.36
CA GLU A 31 24.17 24.07 -9.75
C GLU A 31 24.94 23.05 -8.91
N LYS A 32 24.60 22.93 -7.62
CA LYS A 32 25.25 21.96 -6.71
C LYS A 32 24.87 20.52 -7.03
N VAL A 33 23.62 20.27 -7.42
CA VAL A 33 23.14 18.94 -7.85
C VAL A 33 23.69 18.54 -9.23
N ILE A 34 23.82 19.50 -10.16
CA ILE A 34 24.40 19.25 -11.49
C ILE A 34 25.91 18.95 -11.38
N SER A 35 26.65 19.68 -10.55
CA SER A 35 28.10 19.44 -10.36
C SER A 35 28.41 18.10 -9.66
N GLU A 36 27.57 17.64 -8.73
CA GLU A 36 27.72 16.31 -8.11
C GLU A 36 27.38 15.17 -9.07
N THR A 37 26.48 15.38 -10.05
CA THR A 37 26.15 14.36 -11.06
C THR A 37 27.16 14.28 -12.20
N GLU A 38 27.82 15.38 -12.57
CA GLU A 38 28.89 15.37 -13.57
C GLU A 38 30.22 14.80 -13.03
N SER A 39 30.57 15.06 -11.76
CA SER A 39 31.80 14.52 -11.15
C SER A 39 31.81 12.98 -11.02
N ARG A 40 30.64 12.34 -10.93
CA ARG A 40 30.51 10.87 -10.90
C ARG A 40 30.62 10.20 -12.28
N ARG A 41 30.50 10.95 -13.38
CA ARG A 41 30.55 10.40 -14.75
C ARG A 41 31.96 10.41 -15.36
N SER A 42 32.88 11.22 -14.84
CA SER A 42 34.25 11.37 -15.36
C SER A 42 35.26 10.32 -14.86
N HIS A 43 35.03 9.70 -13.70
CA HIS A 43 35.98 8.73 -13.11
C HIS A 43 35.83 7.27 -13.57
N ARG A 44 34.98 6.98 -14.57
CA ARG A 44 34.76 5.61 -15.07
C ARG A 44 35.35 5.32 -16.46
N ALA A 45 36.10 6.24 -17.06
CA ALA A 45 36.57 6.13 -18.45
C ALA A 45 38.08 5.86 -18.63
N GLU A 46 38.89 5.82 -17.57
CA GLU A 46 40.33 5.52 -17.69
C GLU A 46 40.74 4.42 -16.72
N LEU A 47 40.52 3.15 -17.07
CA LEU A 47 41.22 1.99 -16.46
C LEU A 47 40.90 0.67 -17.17
N PHE A 48 40.99 0.60 -18.50
CA PHE A 48 41.02 -0.69 -19.20
C PHE A 48 41.99 -0.67 -20.37
N GLY A 49 43.27 -0.72 -20.04
CA GLY A 49 44.33 -0.68 -21.04
C GLY A 49 45.63 -1.31 -20.62
N THR A 50 45.64 -2.45 -19.91
CA THR A 50 46.76 -3.44 -19.87
C THR A 50 46.53 -4.54 -18.81
N ALA A 51 45.87 -5.65 -19.17
CA ALA A 51 45.92 -6.89 -18.34
C ALA A 51 45.49 -8.15 -19.12
N ARG A 52 45.91 -8.30 -20.38
CA ARG A 52 45.42 -9.39 -21.27
C ARG A 52 46.09 -10.76 -21.05
N LYS A 53 46.78 -11.02 -19.94
CA LYS A 53 47.42 -12.35 -19.70
C LYS A 53 47.21 -12.97 -18.32
N LEU A 54 46.40 -12.35 -17.45
CA LEU A 54 45.97 -12.93 -16.16
C LEU A 54 44.50 -13.38 -16.15
N GLY A 55 43.75 -13.12 -17.23
CA GLY A 55 42.29 -13.32 -17.29
C GLY A 55 41.81 -14.78 -17.38
N ILE A 56 42.66 -15.72 -17.79
CA ILE A 56 42.22 -17.12 -18.00
C ILE A 56 42.15 -17.87 -16.66
N ALA A 57 43.09 -17.64 -15.74
CA ALA A 57 43.07 -18.29 -14.42
C ALA A 57 41.95 -17.72 -13.52
N LEU A 58 41.68 -16.41 -13.61
CA LEU A 58 40.60 -15.76 -12.87
C LEU A 58 39.21 -16.17 -13.38
N ALA A 59 39.07 -16.45 -14.69
CA ALA A 59 37.84 -16.97 -15.28
C ALA A 59 37.49 -18.37 -14.75
N CYS A 60 38.48 -19.25 -14.55
CA CYS A 60 38.24 -20.57 -13.97
C CYS A 60 37.81 -20.51 -12.50
N ILE A 61 38.37 -19.58 -11.72
CA ILE A 61 37.94 -19.33 -10.33
C ILE A 61 36.52 -18.74 -10.30
N LEU A 62 36.20 -17.82 -11.21
CA LEU A 62 34.85 -17.27 -11.34
C LEU A 62 33.81 -18.35 -11.68
N VAL A 63 34.14 -19.31 -12.57
CA VAL A 63 33.26 -20.44 -12.87
C VAL A 63 33.10 -21.38 -11.66
N ALA A 64 34.17 -21.66 -10.91
CA ALA A 64 34.10 -22.49 -9.70
C ALA A 64 33.26 -21.85 -8.58
N VAL A 65 33.24 -20.51 -8.49
CA VAL A 65 32.38 -19.75 -7.55
C VAL A 65 30.95 -19.59 -8.09
N TRP A 66 30.75 -19.62 -9.41
CA TRP A 66 29.42 -19.48 -10.03
C TRP A 66 28.54 -20.74 -9.92
N ILE A 67 29.15 -21.93 -9.88
CA ILE A 67 28.42 -23.20 -9.80
C ILE A 67 27.59 -23.34 -8.50
N PRO A 68 28.12 -23.08 -7.28
CA PRO A 68 27.31 -23.08 -6.06
C PRO A 68 26.31 -21.89 -6.00
N TYR A 69 26.48 -20.83 -6.81
CA TYR A 69 25.52 -19.73 -6.90
C TYR A 69 24.27 -20.08 -7.73
N ARG A 70 24.35 -21.08 -8.61
CA ARG A 70 23.18 -21.61 -9.34
C ARG A 70 22.45 -22.73 -8.63
N PHE A 71 23.10 -23.39 -7.66
CA PHE A 71 22.51 -24.41 -6.81
C PHE A 71 22.62 -24.02 -5.33
N GLY A 72 21.80 -23.03 -4.96
CA GLY A 72 21.33 -22.70 -3.61
C GLY A 72 22.22 -23.01 -2.40
N ALA A 73 22.97 -22.01 -1.93
CA ALA A 73 23.08 -21.66 -0.51
C ALA A 73 24.03 -20.46 -0.35
N LEU A 74 23.49 -19.24 -0.17
CA LEU A 74 24.12 -18.14 0.57
C LEU A 74 23.01 -17.12 0.95
N PRO A 75 23.05 -16.54 2.16
CA PRO A 75 21.87 -15.99 2.83
C PRO A 75 21.45 -14.66 2.20
N LEU A 76 20.14 -14.55 1.93
CA LEU A 76 19.47 -13.33 1.49
C LEU A 76 19.69 -12.21 2.52
N LYS A 77 20.56 -11.26 2.17
CA LYS A 77 20.44 -9.87 2.62
C LYS A 77 19.53 -9.17 1.61
N THR A 78 18.22 -9.12 1.87
CA THR A 78 17.26 -8.46 0.97
C THR A 78 16.38 -7.50 1.75
N GLY A 79 16.83 -6.25 1.77
CA GLY A 79 15.95 -5.08 1.81
C GLY A 79 16.43 -4.16 0.70
N THR A 80 16.06 -4.44 -0.55
CA THR A 80 16.25 -3.48 -1.63
C THR A 80 15.24 -2.36 -1.40
N SER A 81 15.71 -1.19 -0.96
CA SER A 81 14.89 0.02 -0.89
C SER A 81 14.29 0.26 -2.28
N VAL A 82 12.99 0.00 -2.44
CA VAL A 82 12.25 0.40 -3.63
C VAL A 82 12.12 1.91 -3.51
N THR A 83 12.98 2.66 -4.19
CA THR A 83 12.99 4.13 -4.10
C THR A 83 11.82 4.74 -4.86
N GLN A 84 11.42 4.12 -5.99
CA GLN A 84 10.41 4.65 -6.88
C GLN A 84 9.74 3.53 -7.69
N GLN A 85 8.42 3.60 -7.87
CA GLN A 85 7.64 2.62 -8.62
C GLN A 85 6.45 3.28 -9.32
N ALA A 86 6.21 2.95 -10.59
CA ALA A 86 4.98 3.32 -11.28
C ALA A 86 3.85 2.34 -10.93
N ILE A 87 2.65 2.84 -10.67
CA ILE A 87 1.44 2.06 -10.42
C ILE A 87 0.27 2.59 -11.25
N ASN A 88 -0.67 1.72 -11.59
CA ASN A 88 -1.93 2.11 -12.22
C ASN A 88 -3.09 1.74 -11.28
N LEU A 89 -3.98 2.70 -11.02
CA LEU A 89 -5.18 2.52 -10.19
C LEU A 89 -6.48 2.46 -11.02
N ASP A 90 -6.42 2.89 -12.27
CA ASP A 90 -7.52 2.89 -13.23
C ASP A 90 -6.94 2.90 -14.66
N ASP A 91 -7.33 1.94 -15.50
CA ASP A 91 -6.86 1.82 -16.89
C ASP A 91 -7.22 3.05 -17.76
N SER A 92 -8.23 3.83 -17.36
CA SER A 92 -8.62 5.07 -18.04
C SER A 92 -7.80 6.30 -17.63
N LYS A 93 -6.96 6.18 -16.59
CA LYS A 93 -6.15 7.28 -16.04
C LYS A 93 -4.66 7.03 -16.28
N PRO A 94 -3.83 8.09 -16.33
CA PRO A 94 -2.38 7.96 -16.34
C PRO A 94 -1.87 7.18 -15.12
N SER A 95 -0.70 6.57 -15.27
CA SER A 95 -0.03 5.91 -14.14
C SER A 95 0.47 6.94 -13.12
N TYR A 96 0.47 6.54 -11.86
CA TYR A 96 1.00 7.29 -10.74
C TYR A 96 2.41 6.81 -10.40
N LEU A 97 3.21 7.67 -9.77
CA LEU A 97 4.54 7.35 -9.28
C LEU A 97 4.53 7.32 -7.76
N VAL A 98 4.95 6.22 -7.17
CA VAL A 98 5.12 6.07 -5.73
C VAL A 98 6.59 6.22 -5.40
N ASP A 99 6.92 7.21 -4.57
CA ASP A 99 8.24 7.38 -3.98
C ASP A 99 8.21 7.02 -2.51
N PHE A 100 9.30 6.42 -2.03
CA PHE A 100 9.54 6.21 -0.61
C PHE A 100 10.72 7.04 -0.15
N ILE A 101 10.43 8.06 0.65
CA ILE A 101 11.40 9.07 1.08
C ILE A 101 11.75 8.80 2.55
N PRO A 102 13.02 8.47 2.88
CA PRO A 102 13.41 8.31 4.27
C PRO A 102 13.40 9.67 4.98
N ILE A 103 12.78 9.71 6.15
CA ILE A 103 12.65 10.89 7.00
C ILE A 103 13.42 10.66 8.28
N GLY A 104 14.44 11.49 8.52
CA GLY A 104 15.11 11.58 9.81
C GLY A 104 14.38 12.58 10.71
N LYS A 105 13.81 12.11 11.82
CA LYS A 105 13.17 12.97 12.82
C LYS A 105 14.24 13.65 13.69
N PRO A 106 14.22 14.98 13.88
CA PRO A 106 15.07 15.63 14.87
C PRO A 106 14.86 15.01 16.25
N ASP A 107 15.94 14.82 17.00
CA ASP A 107 15.94 14.31 18.38
C ASP A 107 15.37 12.89 18.59
N HIS A 108 15.06 12.15 17.53
CA HIS A 108 14.57 10.77 17.61
C HIS A 108 15.55 9.81 16.93
N ARG A 109 15.83 8.66 17.58
CA ARG A 109 16.76 7.64 17.07
C ARG A 109 16.13 6.65 16.07
N GLY A 110 14.97 6.99 15.51
CA GLY A 110 14.23 6.17 14.54
C GLY A 110 14.28 6.78 13.14
N GLN A 111 14.32 5.91 12.13
CA GLN A 111 14.08 6.29 10.74
C GLN A 111 12.59 6.13 10.47
N SER A 112 11.98 7.10 9.79
CA SER A 112 10.63 6.97 9.25
C SER A 112 10.70 6.93 7.73
N ILE A 113 9.63 6.49 7.08
CA ILE A 113 9.48 6.55 5.63
C ILE A 113 8.22 7.33 5.29
N MET A 114 8.33 8.28 4.38
CA MET A 114 7.18 8.94 3.76
C MET A 114 6.93 8.33 2.39
N ALA A 115 5.77 7.70 2.21
CA ALA A 115 5.28 7.31 0.90
C ALA A 115 4.59 8.51 0.24
N VAL A 116 4.99 8.85 -0.99
CA VAL A 116 4.42 9.96 -1.76
C VAL A 116 3.94 9.42 -3.09
N LEU A 117 2.67 9.64 -3.40
CA LEU A 117 2.06 9.30 -4.68
C LEU A 117 1.93 10.56 -5.53
N TRP A 118 2.59 10.57 -6.66
CA TRP A 118 2.54 11.63 -7.65
C TRP A 118 1.69 11.23 -8.84
N GLY A 119 1.04 12.20 -9.47
CA GLY A 119 0.22 11.97 -10.65
C GLY A 119 0.11 13.23 -11.50
N GLU A 120 -0.38 13.04 -12.72
CA GLU A 120 -0.70 14.14 -13.62
C GLU A 120 -2.06 14.73 -13.26
N SER A 121 -2.10 16.04 -13.03
CA SER A 121 -3.34 16.79 -12.84
C SER A 121 -4.05 17.04 -14.18
N PRO A 122 -5.35 17.42 -14.19
CA PRO A 122 -6.06 17.74 -15.44
C PRO A 122 -5.40 18.84 -16.29
N GLY A 123 -4.54 19.69 -15.71
CA GLY A 123 -3.76 20.71 -16.41
C GLY A 123 -2.41 20.23 -16.95
N GLY A 124 -2.09 18.94 -16.83
CA GLY A 124 -0.80 18.35 -17.25
C GLY A 124 0.35 18.53 -16.24
N GLU A 125 0.13 19.26 -15.14
CA GLU A 125 1.14 19.42 -14.09
C GLU A 125 1.23 18.16 -13.24
N TYR A 126 2.45 17.73 -12.95
CA TYR A 126 2.73 16.61 -12.05
C TYR A 126 2.71 17.10 -10.59
N LYS A 127 1.86 16.52 -9.74
CA LYS A 127 1.67 16.95 -8.35
C LYS A 127 1.48 15.76 -7.41
N VAL A 128 1.60 16.02 -6.11
CA VAL A 128 1.28 15.03 -5.07
C VAL A 128 -0.24 14.83 -5.03
N PHE A 129 -0.68 13.58 -5.11
CA PHE A 129 -2.08 13.17 -4.96
C PHE A 129 -2.35 12.53 -3.60
N TYR A 130 -1.35 11.88 -3.01
CA TYR A 130 -1.46 11.25 -1.69
C TYR A 130 -0.08 11.19 -1.04
N SER A 131 -0.03 11.29 0.29
CA SER A 131 1.18 11.05 1.06
C SER A 131 0.85 10.42 2.41
N SER A 132 1.68 9.50 2.88
CA SER A 132 1.53 8.91 4.20
C SER A 132 2.87 8.73 4.88
N LEU A 133 2.92 8.96 6.19
CA LEU A 133 4.09 8.75 7.02
C LEU A 133 3.99 7.38 7.71
N PHE A 134 5.02 6.56 7.53
CA PHE A 134 5.25 5.33 8.27
C PHE A 134 6.32 5.61 9.31
N GLU A 135 5.87 5.79 10.55
CA GLU A 135 6.77 6.08 11.65
C GLU A 135 7.64 4.87 11.99
N ASP A 136 8.89 5.16 12.37
CA ASP A 136 9.83 4.18 12.91
C ASP A 136 10.06 2.94 12.00
N SER A 137 9.74 3.09 10.71
CA SER A 137 9.90 2.09 9.66
C SER A 137 11.12 2.40 8.80
N ASP A 138 11.86 1.37 8.43
CA ASP A 138 13.09 1.48 7.61
C ASP A 138 13.14 0.48 6.45
N ARG A 139 12.09 -0.34 6.27
CA ARG A 139 11.94 -1.26 5.13
C ARG A 139 10.72 -0.92 4.30
N THR A 140 10.95 -0.77 3.00
CA THR A 140 9.89 -0.59 2.00
C THR A 140 9.68 -1.88 1.22
N TYR A 141 8.46 -2.05 0.74
CA TYR A 141 8.08 -3.16 -0.13
C TYR A 141 7.52 -2.63 -1.45
N PRO A 142 7.68 -3.39 -2.55
CA PRO A 142 6.99 -3.06 -3.79
C PRO A 142 5.49 -2.89 -3.56
N VAL A 143 4.94 -1.82 -4.10
CA VAL A 143 3.51 -1.57 -4.07
C VAL A 143 2.81 -2.71 -4.81
N SER A 144 1.89 -3.35 -4.13
CA SER A 144 1.09 -4.45 -4.67
C SER A 144 -0.30 -3.94 -5.03
N THR A 145 -0.99 -4.57 -5.98
CA THR A 145 -2.31 -4.13 -6.44
C THR A 145 -3.37 -5.22 -6.26
N ILE A 146 -4.60 -4.79 -6.01
CA ILE A 146 -5.80 -5.65 -6.01
C ILE A 146 -6.69 -5.17 -7.15
N GLU A 147 -6.99 -6.05 -8.10
CA GLU A 147 -7.78 -5.70 -9.28
C GLU A 147 -9.27 -5.96 -9.04
N PHE A 148 -10.12 -5.15 -9.67
CA PHE A 148 -11.54 -5.43 -9.80
C PHE A 148 -11.81 -6.00 -11.20
N PRO A 149 -12.08 -7.32 -11.32
CA PRO A 149 -12.16 -7.99 -12.61
C PRO A 149 -13.14 -7.33 -13.59
N GLY A 150 -12.67 -7.04 -14.81
CA GLY A 150 -13.49 -6.49 -15.88
C GLY A 150 -13.79 -4.99 -15.80
N THR A 151 -13.27 -4.27 -14.79
CA THR A 151 -13.51 -2.83 -14.61
C THR A 151 -12.33 -1.96 -15.02
N GLY A 152 -11.10 -2.49 -14.97
CA GLY A 152 -9.86 -1.71 -15.12
C GLY A 152 -9.47 -0.90 -13.88
N SER A 153 -10.31 -0.90 -12.84
CA SER A 153 -10.02 -0.27 -11.54
C SER A 153 -9.19 -1.18 -10.65
N ARG A 154 -8.30 -0.59 -9.86
CA ARG A 154 -7.41 -1.30 -8.92
C ARG A 154 -7.24 -0.52 -7.63
N LEU A 155 -6.97 -1.24 -6.55
CA LEU A 155 -6.44 -0.69 -5.31
C LEU A 155 -4.93 -0.94 -5.24
N ALA A 156 -4.22 -0.07 -4.55
CA ALA A 156 -2.81 -0.28 -4.21
C ALA A 156 -2.64 -0.49 -2.71
N LEU A 157 -1.85 -1.50 -2.37
CA LEU A 157 -1.35 -1.76 -1.03
C LEU A 157 0.07 -1.19 -0.92
N ILE A 158 0.20 -0.15 -0.10
CA ILE A 158 1.47 0.44 0.28
C ILE A 158 1.74 0.04 1.73
N TYR A 159 2.89 -0.59 2.01
CA TYR A 159 3.23 -0.99 3.37
C TYR A 159 4.73 -0.90 3.63
N SER A 160 5.05 -0.77 4.91
CA SER A 160 6.42 -0.62 5.42
C SER A 160 6.53 -1.29 6.79
N GLU A 161 7.72 -1.79 7.09
CA GLU A 161 8.04 -2.47 8.36
C GLU A 161 9.26 -1.83 9.02
N ASP A 162 9.38 -2.02 10.33
CA ASP A 162 10.64 -1.85 11.01
C ASP A 162 11.59 -3.02 10.69
N SER A 163 12.91 -2.77 10.69
CA SER A 163 13.90 -3.78 10.31
C SER A 163 13.95 -4.98 11.22
N ARG A 164 13.37 -4.86 12.42
CA ARG A 164 13.23 -5.93 13.40
C ARG A 164 11.91 -6.70 13.25
N GLN A 165 11.00 -6.29 12.36
CA GLN A 165 9.73 -6.94 12.08
C GLN A 165 8.81 -7.04 13.31
N ASN A 166 8.87 -6.05 14.18
CA ASN A 166 7.98 -5.94 15.34
C ASN A 166 6.60 -5.45 14.93
N TYR A 167 6.53 -4.53 13.96
CA TYR A 167 5.28 -3.99 13.47
C TYR A 167 5.36 -3.59 12.00
N LEU A 168 4.17 -3.49 11.40
CA LEU A 168 4.00 -2.92 10.07
C LEU A 168 3.02 -1.74 10.08
N HIS A 169 3.18 -0.87 9.08
CA HIS A 169 2.21 0.14 8.71
C HIS A 169 1.72 -0.18 7.30
N TYR A 170 0.44 -0.01 7.03
CA TYR A 170 -0.06 -0.19 5.66
C TYR A 170 -1.24 0.72 5.33
N ARG A 171 -1.37 0.94 4.03
CA ARG A 171 -2.42 1.73 3.40
C ARG A 171 -2.99 0.94 2.25
N LEU A 172 -4.30 0.75 2.24
CA LEU A 172 -5.03 0.31 1.07
C LEU A 172 -5.66 1.55 0.43
N ILE A 173 -5.15 1.97 -0.73
CA ILE A 173 -5.58 3.19 -1.40
C ILE A 173 -6.23 2.89 -2.75
N GLY A 174 -7.14 3.75 -3.19
CA GLY A 174 -7.79 3.66 -4.49
C GLY A 174 -8.09 5.03 -5.08
N TYR A 175 -8.36 5.05 -6.39
CA TYR A 175 -8.89 6.23 -7.07
C TYR A 175 -10.41 6.26 -6.95
N ILE A 176 -10.93 7.18 -6.13
CA ILE A 176 -12.34 7.24 -5.72
C ILE A 176 -12.79 8.71 -5.79
N ASN A 177 -13.91 8.96 -6.49
CA ASN A 177 -14.50 10.30 -6.63
C ASN A 177 -13.49 11.36 -7.14
N GLU A 178 -12.79 11.05 -8.22
CA GLU A 178 -11.77 11.89 -8.86
C GLU A 178 -10.51 12.19 -8.01
N GLY A 179 -10.32 11.48 -6.88
CA GLY A 179 -9.17 11.65 -6.00
C GLY A 179 -8.60 10.32 -5.52
N ILE A 180 -7.45 10.38 -4.83
CA ILE A 180 -6.88 9.21 -4.16
C ILE A 180 -7.38 9.21 -2.72
N LYS A 181 -7.98 8.10 -2.29
CA LYS A 181 -8.46 7.91 -0.91
C LYS A 181 -7.84 6.66 -0.31
N ALA A 182 -7.58 6.71 0.98
CA ALA A 182 -7.25 5.53 1.76
C ALA A 182 -8.53 4.89 2.29
N LEU A 183 -8.70 3.61 1.98
CA LEU A 183 -9.79 2.76 2.47
C LEU A 183 -9.44 2.14 3.81
N ILE A 184 -8.15 1.83 4.01
CA ILE A 184 -7.62 1.30 5.27
C ILE A 184 -6.33 2.04 5.57
N GLU A 185 -6.21 2.55 6.79
CA GLU A 185 -4.98 3.14 7.31
C GLU A 185 -4.64 2.54 8.67
N GLU A 186 -3.63 1.67 8.68
CA GLU A 186 -3.23 0.96 9.89
C GLU A 186 -1.78 1.24 10.24
N ASN A 187 -1.56 1.44 11.53
CA ASN A 187 -0.27 1.83 12.07
C ASN A 187 0.11 0.92 13.23
N LEU A 188 1.40 0.58 13.35
CA LEU A 188 1.93 -0.20 14.46
C LEU A 188 1.23 -1.57 14.63
N VAL A 189 0.92 -2.23 13.52
CA VAL A 189 0.31 -3.57 13.54
C VAL A 189 1.33 -4.58 14.04
N GLN A 190 1.23 -4.93 15.33
CA GLN A 190 2.21 -5.78 16.02
C GLN A 190 2.21 -7.21 15.48
N GLY A 191 3.41 -7.74 15.19
CA GLY A 191 3.57 -9.06 14.58
C GLY A 191 2.85 -9.18 13.23
N GLY A 192 2.53 -8.04 12.61
CA GLY A 192 1.70 -7.98 11.42
C GLY A 192 2.31 -8.73 10.25
N LYS A 193 1.47 -9.38 9.45
CA LYS A 193 1.85 -9.89 8.12
C LYS A 193 0.76 -9.58 7.13
N LEU A 194 1.16 -9.24 5.91
CA LEU A 194 0.26 -8.95 4.81
C LEU A 194 0.58 -9.83 3.61
N SER A 195 -0.45 -10.29 2.92
CA SER A 195 -0.30 -10.90 1.60
C SER A 195 -1.55 -10.65 0.76
N ILE A 196 -1.40 -10.62 -0.56
CA ILE A 196 -2.53 -10.62 -1.50
C ILE A 196 -2.56 -11.98 -2.20
N ARG A 197 -3.71 -12.64 -2.18
CA ARG A 197 -3.93 -13.94 -2.84
C ARG A 197 -5.28 -13.93 -3.52
N ASP A 198 -5.29 -14.17 -4.84
CA ASP A 198 -6.51 -14.29 -5.64
C ASP A 198 -7.52 -13.14 -5.40
N GLY A 199 -7.02 -11.90 -5.35
CA GLY A 199 -7.83 -10.71 -5.14
C GLY A 199 -8.22 -10.44 -3.68
N VAL A 200 -7.77 -11.27 -2.74
CA VAL A 200 -8.03 -11.11 -1.30
C VAL A 200 -6.78 -10.57 -0.59
N LEU A 201 -6.94 -9.51 0.20
CA LEU A 201 -5.89 -9.04 1.12
C LEU A 201 -6.00 -9.82 2.43
N VAL A 202 -4.98 -10.58 2.77
CA VAL A 202 -4.91 -11.34 4.02
C VAL A 202 -4.02 -10.59 4.99
N GLU A 203 -4.60 -10.19 6.11
CA GLU A 203 -3.91 -9.59 7.23
C GLU A 203 -3.83 -10.58 8.39
N GLN A 204 -2.65 -10.73 8.98
CA GLN A 204 -2.44 -11.44 10.22
C GLN A 204 -1.92 -10.46 11.27
N ARG A 205 -2.51 -10.48 12.46
CA ARG A 205 -2.10 -9.68 13.63
C ARG A 205 -1.81 -10.61 14.80
N ALA A 206 -0.80 -10.28 15.61
CA ALA A 206 -0.63 -10.94 16.89
C ALA A 206 -1.62 -10.35 17.91
N GLU A 207 -2.62 -11.14 18.34
CA GLU A 207 -3.52 -10.72 19.42
C GLU A 207 -3.01 -11.26 20.76
N SER A 208 -2.73 -10.35 21.68
CA SER A 208 -2.32 -10.71 23.04
C SER A 208 -3.39 -11.57 23.72
N ASN A 209 -3.05 -12.84 23.97
CA ASN A 209 -3.80 -13.88 24.70
C ASN A 209 -4.77 -14.78 23.89
N LEU A 210 -5.04 -14.50 22.61
CA LEU A 210 -5.96 -15.30 21.78
C LEU A 210 -5.28 -16.03 20.62
N GLY A 211 -3.99 -15.77 20.39
CA GLY A 211 -3.24 -16.27 19.24
C GLY A 211 -3.22 -15.24 18.11
N ASP A 212 -2.84 -15.69 16.92
CA ASP A 212 -2.81 -14.82 15.75
C ASP A 212 -4.24 -14.67 15.20
N MET A 213 -4.67 -13.42 15.01
CA MET A 213 -5.92 -13.08 14.35
C MET A 213 -5.66 -12.93 12.85
N VAL A 214 -6.41 -13.67 12.02
CA VAL A 214 -6.31 -13.56 10.56
C VAL A 214 -7.60 -12.99 9.99
N THR A 215 -7.48 -11.91 9.23
CA THR A 215 -8.57 -11.21 8.55
C THR A 215 -8.36 -11.24 7.05
N TYR A 216 -9.34 -11.78 6.33
CA TYR A 216 -9.41 -11.77 4.88
C TYR A 216 -10.25 -10.59 4.43
N ILE A 217 -9.68 -9.72 3.60
CA ILE A 217 -10.27 -8.45 3.20
C ILE A 217 -10.59 -8.53 1.73
N ILE A 218 -11.87 -8.42 1.40
CA ILE A 218 -12.38 -8.43 0.03
C ILE A 218 -13.01 -7.08 -0.27
N PRO A 219 -12.31 -6.22 -1.02
CA PRO A 219 -12.88 -5.01 -1.58
C PRO A 219 -14.01 -5.30 -2.57
N TYR A 220 -15.01 -4.42 -2.59
CA TYR A 220 -16.05 -4.41 -3.62
C TYR A 220 -16.32 -2.99 -4.12
N LEU A 221 -16.83 -2.90 -5.35
CA LEU A 221 -17.23 -1.65 -5.98
C LEU A 221 -18.54 -1.82 -6.75
N ILE A 222 -19.23 -0.72 -7.01
CA ILE A 222 -20.32 -0.66 -7.99
C ILE A 222 -19.81 0.14 -9.19
N ASP A 223 -19.69 -0.51 -10.34
CA ASP A 223 -19.07 0.08 -11.53
C ASP A 223 -19.94 1.18 -12.16
N GLY A 224 -19.44 1.80 -13.23
CA GLY A 224 -20.17 2.82 -13.98
C GLY A 224 -21.49 2.35 -14.62
N LYS A 225 -21.72 1.03 -14.73
CA LYS A 225 -22.96 0.42 -15.21
C LYS A 225 -23.89 0.03 -14.06
N GLY A 226 -23.49 0.27 -12.81
CA GLY A 226 -24.23 -0.16 -11.62
C GLY A 226 -24.03 -1.64 -11.28
N GLU A 227 -23.09 -2.34 -11.89
CA GLU A 227 -22.76 -3.73 -11.56
C GLU A 227 -21.90 -3.79 -10.31
N LEU A 228 -22.28 -4.65 -9.37
CA LEU A 228 -21.46 -4.96 -8.21
C LEU A 228 -20.29 -5.87 -8.64
N VAL A 229 -19.07 -5.49 -8.29
CA VAL A 229 -17.85 -6.22 -8.61
C VAL A 229 -17.04 -6.42 -7.32
N LEU A 230 -16.72 -7.68 -7.00
CA LEU A 230 -15.80 -8.02 -5.91
C LEU A 230 -14.41 -8.28 -6.49
N SER A 231 -13.38 -8.04 -5.70
CA SER A 231 -12.01 -8.45 -6.06
C SER A 231 -11.83 -9.97 -6.06
N ALA A 232 -12.67 -10.70 -5.32
CA ALA A 232 -12.69 -12.15 -5.26
C ALA A 232 -14.13 -12.67 -5.10
N ASP A 233 -14.44 -13.80 -5.72
CA ASP A 233 -15.76 -14.47 -5.67
C ASP A 233 -15.77 -15.76 -4.84
N ARG A 234 -14.59 -16.20 -4.39
CA ARG A 234 -14.38 -17.40 -3.58
C ARG A 234 -13.39 -17.10 -2.47
N LEU A 235 -13.67 -17.66 -1.30
CA LEU A 235 -12.84 -17.50 -0.11
C LEU A 235 -12.78 -18.80 0.68
N GLN A 236 -11.60 -19.15 1.18
CA GLN A 236 -11.42 -20.23 2.14
C GLN A 236 -10.93 -19.63 3.46
N LEU A 237 -11.61 -19.97 4.56
CA LEU A 237 -11.30 -19.54 5.92
C LEU A 237 -11.07 -20.75 6.83
N ASN A 238 -10.29 -20.59 7.88
CA ASN A 238 -10.25 -21.49 9.02
C ASN A 238 -11.24 -21.04 10.10
N VAL A 239 -11.74 -21.98 10.91
CA VAL A 239 -12.55 -21.64 12.10
C VAL A 239 -11.78 -20.70 13.04
N GLY A 240 -12.37 -19.54 13.34
CA GLY A 240 -11.79 -18.46 14.14
C GLY A 240 -11.21 -17.30 13.33
N GLU A 241 -11.10 -17.43 12.02
CA GLU A 241 -10.65 -16.33 11.13
C GLU A 241 -11.82 -15.43 10.72
N GLN A 242 -11.49 -14.22 10.24
CA GLN A 242 -12.47 -13.21 9.90
C GLN A 242 -12.48 -12.90 8.40
N LEU A 243 -13.66 -12.50 7.91
CA LEU A 243 -13.85 -11.85 6.62
C LEU A 243 -14.27 -10.40 6.86
N MET A 244 -13.63 -9.47 6.16
CA MET A 244 -14.01 -8.07 6.06
C MET A 244 -14.32 -7.71 4.60
N LEU A 245 -15.53 -7.24 4.36
CA LEU A 245 -15.95 -6.67 3.09
C LEU A 245 -15.84 -5.15 3.18
N ILE A 246 -15.18 -4.52 2.20
CA ILE A 246 -14.98 -3.06 2.17
C ILE A 246 -15.43 -2.46 0.85
N GLY A 247 -16.40 -1.55 0.91
CA GLY A 247 -16.90 -0.82 -0.25
C GLY A 247 -16.03 0.38 -0.59
N ILE A 248 -15.75 0.58 -1.87
CA ILE A 248 -14.96 1.73 -2.33
C ILE A 248 -15.83 2.95 -2.72
N ASP A 249 -17.15 2.80 -2.79
CA ASP A 249 -18.08 3.87 -3.15
C ASP A 249 -18.89 4.29 -1.92
N GLU A 250 -18.58 5.47 -1.38
CA GLU A 250 -19.27 6.05 -0.21
C GLU A 250 -20.76 6.35 -0.48
N ASN A 251 -21.19 6.43 -1.74
CA ASN A 251 -22.51 6.94 -2.12
C ASN A 251 -23.52 5.85 -2.49
N LYS A 252 -23.15 4.57 -2.48
CA LYS A 252 -24.03 3.48 -2.92
C LYS A 252 -24.07 2.37 -1.88
N GLY A 253 -25.19 2.29 -1.16
CA GLY A 253 -25.44 1.25 -0.17
C GLY A 253 -25.50 -0.15 -0.79
N VAL A 254 -24.98 -1.13 -0.06
CA VAL A 254 -25.03 -2.55 -0.39
C VAL A 254 -25.60 -3.29 0.81
N GLN A 255 -26.61 -4.13 0.54
CA GLN A 255 -27.19 -5.02 1.53
C GLN A 255 -26.46 -6.36 1.50
N PHE A 256 -26.18 -6.88 2.69
CA PHE A 256 -25.51 -8.15 2.87
C PHE A 256 -26.45 -9.13 3.54
N PHE A 257 -26.63 -10.29 2.92
CA PHE A 257 -27.37 -11.41 3.48
C PHE A 257 -26.46 -12.62 3.60
N SER A 258 -26.54 -13.30 4.73
CA SER A 258 -25.87 -14.57 5.03
C SER A 258 -26.92 -15.52 5.58
N GLU A 259 -26.81 -16.80 5.23
CA GLU A 259 -27.58 -17.86 5.91
C GLU A 259 -27.03 -18.15 7.32
N GLU A 260 -25.86 -17.62 7.64
CA GLU A 260 -25.13 -17.81 8.89
C GLU A 260 -24.87 -19.29 9.24
N ASN A 261 -24.59 -20.12 8.24
CA ASN A 261 -24.32 -21.54 8.42
C ASN A 261 -22.90 -21.80 8.94
N SER A 262 -21.91 -21.08 8.40
CA SER A 262 -20.49 -21.27 8.71
C SER A 262 -19.80 -19.96 9.12
N VAL A 263 -20.30 -18.81 8.65
CA VAL A 263 -19.85 -17.48 9.06
C VAL A 263 -20.97 -16.70 9.75
N ARG A 264 -20.66 -15.85 10.71
CA ARG A 264 -21.65 -15.01 11.40
C ARG A 264 -21.25 -13.55 11.34
N LYS A 265 -22.19 -12.67 11.04
CA LYS A 265 -21.94 -11.23 11.01
C LYS A 265 -21.51 -10.74 12.40
N ILE A 266 -20.44 -9.95 12.45
CA ILE A 266 -19.99 -9.27 13.66
C ILE A 266 -20.77 -7.96 13.76
N ASN A 267 -21.68 -7.89 14.74
CA ASN A 267 -22.48 -6.69 14.98
C ASN A 267 -21.64 -5.64 15.72
N GLU A 268 -20.95 -4.78 14.98
CA GLU A 268 -20.27 -3.61 15.54
C GLU A 268 -21.24 -2.42 15.66
N LYS A 269 -21.15 -1.70 16.78
CA LYS A 269 -22.01 -0.54 17.10
C LYS A 269 -21.53 0.77 16.46
N ASN A 270 -20.79 0.72 15.35
CA ASN A 270 -20.27 1.94 14.73
C ASN A 270 -21.08 2.32 13.48
N PRO A 271 -22.05 3.24 13.59
CA PRO A 271 -22.94 3.62 12.50
C PRO A 271 -22.28 4.51 11.41
N GLU A 272 -21.01 4.88 11.56
CA GLU A 272 -20.34 5.83 10.67
C GLU A 272 -19.63 5.17 9.47
N ASP A 273 -19.47 3.84 9.44
CA ASP A 273 -18.70 3.13 8.40
C ASP A 273 -19.58 2.12 7.65
N ILE A 274 -20.59 2.64 6.94
CA ILE A 274 -21.60 1.85 6.21
C ILE A 274 -20.97 0.97 5.11
N SER A 275 -19.72 1.24 4.73
CA SER A 275 -18.95 0.53 3.71
C SER A 275 -18.18 -0.68 4.23
N ILE A 276 -18.10 -0.92 5.56
CA ILE A 276 -17.37 -2.05 6.14
C ILE A 276 -18.32 -3.04 6.80
N VAL A 277 -18.23 -4.32 6.41
CA VAL A 277 -18.97 -5.42 7.05
C VAL A 277 -18.03 -6.55 7.41
N ARG A 278 -18.13 -7.04 8.64
CA ARG A 278 -17.29 -8.12 9.16
C ARG A 278 -18.08 -9.38 9.49
N TYR A 279 -17.43 -10.52 9.29
CA TYR A 279 -17.93 -11.85 9.61
C TYR A 279 -16.87 -12.66 10.33
N ASN A 280 -17.28 -13.50 11.27
CA ASN A 280 -16.42 -14.48 11.94
C ASN A 280 -16.76 -15.90 11.45
N ALA A 281 -15.75 -16.67 11.05
CA ALA A 281 -15.91 -18.09 10.74
C ALA A 281 -16.03 -18.90 12.04
N PHE A 282 -17.19 -19.51 12.29
CA PHE A 282 -17.49 -20.15 13.58
C PHE A 282 -17.73 -21.66 13.48
N SER A 283 -18.03 -22.19 12.29
CA SER A 283 -18.23 -23.62 12.05
C SER A 283 -17.67 -24.00 10.69
N ALA A 284 -17.09 -25.19 10.57
CA ALA A 284 -16.70 -25.73 9.27
C ALA A 284 -17.93 -26.03 8.41
N GLY A 285 -17.80 -25.80 7.10
CA GLY A 285 -18.91 -25.93 6.16
C GLY A 285 -18.75 -24.99 4.97
N GLU A 286 -19.79 -24.92 4.14
CA GLU A 286 -19.91 -23.94 3.07
C GLU A 286 -20.93 -22.87 3.50
N ASP A 287 -20.74 -21.64 3.02
CA ASP A 287 -21.66 -20.53 3.20
C ASP A 287 -21.65 -19.63 1.96
N TYR A 288 -22.70 -18.83 1.81
CA TYR A 288 -22.84 -17.88 0.72
C TYR A 288 -23.23 -16.52 1.28
N LEU A 289 -22.44 -15.51 0.93
CA LEU A 289 -22.82 -14.12 1.16
C LEU A 289 -23.41 -13.54 -0.11
N LEU A 290 -24.66 -13.11 -0.02
CA LEU A 290 -25.35 -12.38 -1.07
C LEU A 290 -25.16 -10.88 -0.84
N LEU A 291 -24.55 -10.21 -1.81
CA LEU A 291 -24.36 -8.76 -1.82
C LEU A 291 -25.32 -8.18 -2.85
N THR A 292 -26.22 -7.30 -2.40
CA THR A 292 -27.25 -6.69 -3.24
C THR A 292 -27.10 -5.17 -3.23
N PRO A 293 -26.83 -4.52 -4.37
CA PRO A 293 -26.76 -3.06 -4.42
C PRO A 293 -28.15 -2.45 -4.24
N ASP A 294 -28.26 -1.38 -3.44
CA ASP A 294 -29.53 -0.69 -3.19
C ASP A 294 -30.11 -0.07 -4.47
N SER A 295 -29.25 0.27 -5.44
CA SER A 295 -29.64 0.86 -6.72
C SER A 295 -30.40 -0.10 -7.62
N ASP A 296 -30.10 -1.41 -7.57
CA ASP A 296 -30.75 -2.42 -8.41
C ASP A 296 -30.67 -3.80 -7.76
N LYS A 297 -31.80 -4.24 -7.19
CA LYS A 297 -31.90 -5.53 -6.50
C LYS A 297 -31.73 -6.75 -7.42
N ALA A 298 -31.73 -6.58 -8.74
CA ALA A 298 -31.47 -7.67 -9.67
C ALA A 298 -29.97 -7.98 -9.83
N LYS A 299 -29.08 -7.04 -9.45
CA LYS A 299 -27.62 -7.14 -9.65
C LYS A 299 -26.91 -7.76 -8.46
N VAL A 300 -27.44 -8.88 -7.98
CA VAL A 300 -26.88 -9.61 -6.83
C VAL A 300 -25.54 -10.25 -7.21
N LYS A 301 -24.58 -10.19 -6.29
CA LYS A 301 -23.36 -11.02 -6.36
C LYS A 301 -23.26 -11.96 -5.17
N ASN A 302 -22.65 -13.10 -5.45
CA ASN A 302 -22.46 -14.16 -4.48
C ASN A 302 -20.96 -14.29 -4.21
N LEU A 303 -20.59 -14.24 -2.94
CA LEU A 303 -19.29 -14.67 -2.46
C LEU A 303 -19.45 -16.06 -1.85
N HIS A 304 -18.76 -17.04 -2.44
CA HIS A 304 -18.72 -18.40 -1.93
C HIS A 304 -17.66 -18.52 -0.84
N ILE A 305 -18.04 -19.00 0.35
CA ILE A 305 -17.15 -19.13 1.49
C ILE A 305 -17.07 -20.59 1.91
N ARG A 306 -15.86 -21.13 1.94
CA ARG A 306 -15.56 -22.43 2.50
C ARG A 306 -14.84 -22.27 3.83
N VAL A 307 -15.43 -22.75 4.92
CA VAL A 307 -14.79 -22.79 6.23
C VAL A 307 -14.28 -24.20 6.51
N ILE A 308 -12.99 -24.32 6.83
CA ILE A 308 -12.37 -25.58 7.22
C ILE A 308 -11.96 -25.56 8.70
N ASP A 309 -12.04 -26.72 9.34
CA ASP A 309 -11.49 -26.92 10.68
C ASP A 309 -10.19 -27.70 10.55
N ASN A 310 -9.08 -27.01 10.83
CA ASN A 310 -7.73 -27.57 10.80
C ASN A 310 -7.19 -27.87 12.21
N ARG A 311 -8.06 -27.89 13.23
CA ARG A 311 -7.71 -28.23 14.61
C ARG A 311 -7.65 -29.73 14.86
#